data_AF-A0A3P1W470-F1
#
_entry.id   AF-A0A3P1W470-F1
#
_cell.length_a   1.000
_cell.length_b   1.000
_cell.length_c   1.000
_cell.angle_alpha   90.00
_cell.angle_beta   90.00
_cell.angle_gamma   90.00
#
_symmetry.space_group_name_H-M   'P 1'
#
loop_
_entity.id
_entity.type
_entity.pdbx_description
1 polymer ?
#
loop_
_entity_poly.entity_id
_entity_poly.type
_entity_poly.pdbx_seq_one_letter_code
_entity_poly.pdbx_strand_id
1 'polypeptide(L)' 'MKKNIKTSRLELSKPSLGDLKELYELTSKPEVNLFNPHGPDKCIEETEETLQYRIKKDWKEKETEYYIIRELSSGSL' A
#
# COMPACT_ATOMS: atom_id res chain seq x y z
N MET A 1 13.63 -11.51 10.42
CA MET A 1 12.36 -12.03 9.83
C MET A 1 11.36 -10.89 9.82
N LYS A 2 10.93 -10.40 8.65
CA LYS A 2 9.90 -9.36 8.57
C LYS A 2 8.56 -10.00 8.97
N LYS A 3 7.94 -9.55 10.07
CA LYS A 3 6.64 -10.09 10.53
C LYS A 3 5.52 -9.40 9.75
N ASN A 4 4.78 -10.18 8.96
CA ASN A 4 3.44 -9.76 8.53
C ASN A 4 2.53 -9.76 9.76
N ILE A 5 1.67 -8.76 9.88
CA ILE A 5 0.67 -8.71 10.96
C ILE A 5 -0.59 -9.36 10.39
N LYS A 6 -1.10 -10.39 11.06
CA LYS A 6 -2.30 -11.11 10.63
C LYS A 6 -3.40 -10.92 11.67
N THR A 7 -4.61 -10.72 11.18
CA THR A 7 -5.85 -10.74 11.95
C THR A 7 -6.71 -11.90 11.46
N SER A 8 -7.92 -12.05 11.99
CA SER A 8 -8.86 -13.08 11.55
C SER A 8 -9.30 -12.94 10.08
N ARG A 9 -9.23 -11.73 9.51
CA ARG A 9 -9.70 -11.43 8.15
C ARG A 9 -8.70 -10.71 7.27
N LEU A 10 -7.65 -10.15 7.84
CA LEU A 10 -6.72 -9.27 7.11
C LEU A 10 -5.28 -9.70 7.33
N GLU A 11 -4.48 -9.54 6.28
CA GLU A 11 -3.02 -9.58 6.34
C GLU A 11 -2.45 -8.20 6.02
N LEU A 12 -1.55 -7.74 6.88
CA LEU A 12 -0.75 -6.55 6.68
C LEU A 12 0.67 -7.00 6.31
N SER A 13 1.06 -6.69 5.09
CA SER A 13 2.40 -6.98 4.57
C SER A 13 3.10 -5.72 4.13
N LYS A 14 4.43 -5.69 4.25
CA LYS A 14 5.23 -4.59 3.72
C LYS A 14 5.10 -4.55 2.19
N PRO A 15 4.76 -3.39 1.58
CA PRO A 15 4.66 -3.26 0.12
C PRO A 15 5.99 -3.56 -0.58
N SER A 16 5.89 -3.98 -1.84
CA SER A 16 6.97 -4.31 -2.74
C SER A 16 6.66 -3.76 -4.12
N LEU A 17 7.65 -3.71 -5.02
CA LEU A 17 7.43 -3.31 -6.41
C LEU A 17 6.44 -4.23 -7.15
N GLY A 18 6.27 -5.47 -6.70
CA GLY A 18 5.25 -6.38 -7.25
C GLY A 18 3.81 -5.90 -7.02
N ASP A 19 3.60 -5.00 -6.04
CA ASP A 19 2.30 -4.46 -5.70
C ASP A 19 1.95 -3.18 -6.49
N LEU A 20 2.87 -2.68 -7.32
CA LEU A 20 2.75 -1.38 -7.99
C LEU A 20 1.44 -1.24 -8.77
N LYS A 21 1.08 -2.26 -9.54
CA LYS A 21 -0.12 -2.22 -10.38
C LYS A 21 -1.40 -2.13 -9.55
N GLU A 22 -1.54 -2.98 -8.53
CA GLU A 22 -2.70 -2.97 -7.63
C GLU A 22 -2.80 -1.65 -6.86
N LEU A 23 -1.65 -1.11 -6.42
CA LEU A 23 -1.60 0.19 -5.75
C LEU A 23 -2.08 1.31 -6.67
N TYR A 24 -1.60 1.37 -7.92
CA TYR A 24 -2.03 2.38 -8.88
C TYR A 24 -3.54 2.28 -9.19
N GLU A 25 -4.04 1.05 -9.39
CA GLU A 25 -5.49 0.81 -9.58
C GLU A 25 -6.34 1.31 -8.40
N LEU A 26 -5.77 1.40 -7.20
CA LEU A 26 -6.42 1.93 -6.02
C LEU A 26 -6.22 3.44 -5.87
N THR A 27 -4.98 3.93 -5.99
CA THR A 27 -4.63 5.34 -5.72
C THR A 27 -5.04 6.28 -6.84
N SER A 28 -5.28 5.80 -8.06
CA SER A 28 -5.84 6.61 -9.15
C SER A 28 -7.35 6.87 -9.04
N LYS A 29 -8.05 6.16 -8.15
CA LYS A 29 -9.51 6.28 -7.99
C LYS A 29 -9.90 7.52 -7.18
N PRO A 30 -10.69 8.46 -7.74
CA PRO A 30 -11.16 9.63 -6.99
C PRO A 30 -11.89 9.29 -5.69
N GLU A 31 -12.69 8.23 -5.70
CA GLU A 31 -13.49 7.78 -4.55
C GLU A 31 -12.65 7.29 -3.36
N VAL A 32 -11.41 6.84 -3.60
CA VAL A 32 -10.48 6.41 -2.53
C VAL A 32 -9.69 7.61 -1.97
N ASN A 33 -9.66 8.72 -2.70
CA ASN A 33 -8.82 9.87 -2.41
C ASN A 33 -9.59 11.10 -1.88
N LEU A 34 -10.86 10.93 -1.48
CA LEU A 34 -11.71 12.02 -0.98
C LEU A 34 -11.06 12.86 0.14
N PHE A 35 -10.18 12.24 0.94
CA PHE A 35 -9.46 12.87 2.04
C PHE A 35 -7.93 12.80 1.88
N ASN A 36 -7.43 12.35 0.73
CA ASN A 36 -6.00 12.38 0.45
C ASN A 36 -5.61 13.79 0.02
N PRO A 37 -4.77 14.54 0.77
CA PRO A 37 -4.37 15.89 0.40
C PRO A 37 -3.60 15.97 -0.92
N HIS A 38 -2.97 14.86 -1.35
CA HIS A 38 -2.28 14.77 -2.63
C HIS A 38 -3.26 14.57 -3.82
N GLY A 39 -4.49 14.13 -3.53
CA GLY A 39 -5.44 13.68 -4.55
C GLY A 39 -5.05 12.34 -5.19
N PRO A 40 -5.78 11.91 -6.23
CA PRO A 40 -5.51 10.67 -6.94
C PRO A 40 -4.21 10.73 -7.75
N ASP A 41 -3.52 9.60 -7.85
CA ASP A 41 -2.35 9.46 -8.71
C ASP A 41 -2.77 9.56 -10.19
N LYS A 42 -2.01 10.33 -10.97
CA LYS A 42 -2.34 10.61 -12.39
C LYS A 42 -1.75 9.57 -13.34
N CYS A 43 -0.68 8.92 -12.95
CA CYS A 43 -0.01 7.88 -13.72
C CYS A 43 0.72 6.90 -12.80
N ILE A 44 1.11 5.75 -13.36
CA ILE A 44 1.73 4.66 -12.58
C ILE A 44 3.10 5.06 -12.01
N GLU A 45 3.78 5.99 -12.67
CA GLU A 45 5.08 6.53 -12.26
C GLU A 45 4.97 7.31 -10.94
N GLU A 46 3.90 8.07 -10.72
CA GLU A 46 3.67 8.77 -9.43
C GLU A 46 3.52 7.77 -8.27
N THR A 47 2.81 6.66 -8.51
CA THR A 47 2.67 5.56 -7.55
C THR A 47 4.01 4.87 -7.30
N GLU A 48 4.81 4.64 -8.34
CA GLU A 48 6.13 4.04 -8.24
C GLU A 48 7.07 4.90 -7.41
N GLU A 49 7.15 6.21 -7.68
CA GLU A 49 7.98 7.14 -6.93
C GLU A 49 7.60 7.14 -5.44
N THR A 50 6.30 7.18 -5.15
CA THR A 50 5.77 7.13 -3.77
C THR A 50 6.13 5.82 -3.09
N LEU A 51 5.94 4.69 -3.78
CA LEU A 51 6.27 3.36 -3.27
C LEU A 51 7.77 3.21 -2.99
N GLN A 52 8.61 3.63 -3.92
CA GLN A 52 10.06 3.61 -3.75
C GLN A 52 10.51 4.53 -2.61
N TYR A 53 9.92 5.72 -2.47
CA TYR A 53 10.19 6.61 -1.35
C TYR A 53 9.87 5.91 -0.02
N ARG A 54 8.67 5.35 0.12
CA ARG A 54 8.24 4.65 1.36
C ARG A 54 9.13 3.45 1.70
N ILE A 55 9.51 2.66 0.70
CA ILE A 55 10.42 1.51 0.88
C ILE A 55 11.83 1.96 1.31
N LYS A 56 12.36 3.04 0.71
CA LYS A 56 13.74 3.50 0.94
C LYS A 56 13.88 4.35 2.20
N LYS A 57 13.06 5.39 2.34
CA LYS A 57 13.15 6.41 3.39
C LYS A 57 12.55 5.94 4.70
N ASP A 58 11.29 5.54 4.67
CA ASP A 58 10.54 5.46 5.93
C ASP A 58 10.86 4.17 6.72
N TRP A 59 11.37 3.12 6.07
CA TRP A 59 11.82 1.91 6.79
C TRP A 59 13.24 1.96 7.34
N LYS A 60 14.09 2.87 6.85
CA LYS A 60 15.50 2.94 7.27
C LYS A 60 15.83 4.18 8.09
N GLU A 61 15.08 5.26 7.91
CA GLU A 61 15.42 6.57 8.48
C GLU A 61 14.36 7.13 9.44
N LYS A 62 13.14 6.56 9.50
CA LYS A 62 12.04 7.05 10.35
C LYS A 62 11.34 5.91 11.09
N GLU A 63 10.63 6.24 12.18
CA GLU A 63 9.80 5.29 12.95
C GLU A 63 8.43 5.04 12.29
N THR A 64 8.31 5.22 10.97
CA THR A 64 7.04 5.13 10.25
C THR A 64 7.07 3.97 9.25
N GLU A 65 6.09 3.08 9.33
CA GLU A 65 5.99 1.93 8.44
C GLU A 65 4.71 1.96 7.62
N TYR A 66 4.83 1.62 6.34
CA TYR A 66 3.71 1.47 5.41
C TYR A 66 3.42 0.00 5.20
N TYR A 67 2.13 -0.31 5.07
CA TYR A 67 1.62 -1.66 4.87
C TYR A 67 0.57 -1.66 3.77
N ILE A 68 0.52 -2.77 3.04
CA ILE A 68 -0.64 -3.14 2.24
C ILE A 68 -1.53 -4.02 3.11
N ILE A 69 -2.81 -3.71 3.12
CA ILE A 69 -3.83 -4.50 3.80
C ILE A 69 -4.55 -5.33 2.75
N ARG A 70 -4.52 -6.66 2.91
CA ARG A 70 -5.24 -7.60 2.05
C ARG A 70 -6.25 -8.37 2.87
N GLU A 71 -7.43 -8.56 2.29
CA GLU A 71 -8.39 -9.51 2.85
C GLU A 71 -7.86 -10.93 2.65
N LEU A 72 -7.79 -11.69 3.74
CA LEU A 72 -7.64 -13.12 3.68
C LEU A 72 -8.97 -13.63 3.14
N SER A 73 -8.95 -14.24 1.95
CA SER A 73 -10.12 -14.83 1.31
C SER A 73 -10.98 -15.50 2.38
N SER A 74 -12.16 -14.93 2.64
CA SER A 74 -13.14 -15.57 3.52
C SER A 74 -13.36 -16.97 2.95
N GLY A 75 -13.18 -18.01 3.77
CA GLY A 75 -13.75 -19.31 3.43
C GLY A 75 -15.20 -19.07 3.00
N SER A 76 -15.56 -19.55 1.82
CA SER A 76 -16.88 -19.38 1.20
C SER A 76 -17.98 -19.49 2.27
N LEU A 77 -18.74 -18.42 2.47
CA LEU A 77 -20.00 -18.50 3.21
C LEU A 77 -21.04 -19.22 2.37
#